data_AF-A0A6I0EZ64-F1
#
_entry.id   AF-A0A6I0EZ64-F1
#
_cell.length_a   1.000
_cell.length_b   1.000
_cell.length_c   1.000
_cell.angle_alpha   90.00
_cell.angle_beta   90.00
_cell.angle_gamma   90.00
#
_symmetry.space_group_name_H-M   'P 1'
#
loop_
_entity.id
_entity.type
_entity.pdbx_description
1 polymer ?
#
loop_
_entity_poly.entity_id
_entity_poly.type
_entity_poly.pdbx_seq_one_letter_code
_entity_poly.pdbx_strand_id
1 'polypeptide(L)'
;MRRIRRRPVLARLLLRVGQALPILCLGGVIQCRQAPRSLNLITAPSDSGVSETVSPETLSLINLAADDPLGFLRFCRESCAKNVRAYRCIFLKQERIRGVLGAEQEIEVVFREEPFSVHMKWLRNPGGAEEAVYVAGELRDEEGRELGRFKPAGVIGLLVDEVTLPIEGEEARKDSRRTLNQFGFRNTLDLIVKYCDAALTSPEYSLKFTGVGKIGGRSTLTFERRLPYSGEDGAYPDRLLTVHIDQEWLVPLGCFAYADDLKERLLGSYVFTDVELNPKGAWPAADRLAVSDP
;
A
#
# COMPACT_ATOMS: atom_id res chain seq x y z
N MET A 1 -13.48 48.27 -26.16
CA MET A 1 -12.57 48.44 -25.01
C MET A 1 -13.38 48.38 -23.71
N ARG A 2 -13.45 47.21 -23.07
CA ARG A 2 -14.19 46.99 -21.81
C ARG A 2 -13.19 46.84 -20.66
N ARG A 3 -13.34 47.67 -19.62
CA ARG A 3 -12.49 47.68 -18.41
C ARG A 3 -12.80 46.47 -17.53
N ILE A 4 -11.79 45.63 -17.29
CA ILE A 4 -11.81 44.53 -16.32
C ILE A 4 -11.62 45.13 -14.92
N ARG A 5 -12.63 44.99 -14.04
CA ARG A 5 -12.53 45.30 -12.61
C ARG A 5 -11.85 44.14 -11.89
N ARG A 6 -10.64 44.38 -11.35
CA ARG A 6 -9.97 43.49 -10.39
C ARG A 6 -10.68 43.60 -9.04
N ARG A 7 -11.07 42.47 -8.42
CA ARG A 7 -11.48 42.41 -7.02
C ARG A 7 -10.25 42.15 -6.13
N PRO A 8 -10.13 42.80 -4.96
CA PRO A 8 -8.99 42.63 -4.08
C PRO A 8 -9.11 41.38 -3.18
N VAL A 9 -7.93 40.93 -2.79
CA VAL A 9 -7.55 39.85 -1.88
C VAL A 9 -8.26 39.97 -0.52
N LEU A 10 -8.96 38.91 -0.10
CA LEU A 10 -9.47 38.72 1.25
C LEU A 10 -8.69 37.58 1.90
N ALA A 11 -7.42 37.88 2.20
CA ALA A 11 -6.57 37.07 3.07
C ALA A 11 -6.35 37.87 4.36
N ARG A 12 -6.47 37.17 5.50
CA ARG A 12 -6.27 37.64 6.89
C ARG A 12 -7.55 38.11 7.61
N LEU A 13 -8.25 37.15 8.21
CA LEU A 13 -8.75 37.36 9.56
C LEU A 13 -8.82 36.00 10.28
N LEU A 14 -8.50 36.01 11.58
CA LEU A 14 -8.52 34.91 12.57
C LEU A 14 -7.15 34.31 12.88
N LEU A 15 -6.33 35.12 13.56
CA LEU A 15 -5.30 34.66 14.48
C LEU A 15 -5.62 35.21 15.89
N ARG A 16 -5.68 34.30 16.86
CA ARG A 16 -5.51 34.47 18.33
C ARG A 16 -6.64 35.06 19.18
N VAL A 17 -7.35 34.17 19.88
CA VAL A 17 -7.52 34.08 21.36
C VAL A 17 -7.81 32.58 21.62
N GLY A 18 -7.19 31.78 22.49
CA GLY A 18 -6.54 32.04 23.76
C GLY A 18 -7.37 31.41 24.89
N GLN A 19 -6.91 30.26 25.41
CA GLN A 19 -7.20 29.66 26.73
C GLN A 19 -8.34 28.62 26.90
N ALA A 20 -7.87 27.37 27.07
CA ALA A 20 -8.20 26.38 28.10
C ALA A 20 -9.67 26.04 28.45
N LEU A 21 -10.10 24.84 28.01
CA LEU A 21 -10.95 23.95 28.80
C LEU A 21 -10.43 22.51 28.68
N PRO A 22 -10.07 21.82 29.78
CA PRO A 22 -9.78 20.40 29.72
C PRO A 22 -11.11 19.64 29.70
N ILE A 23 -11.61 19.31 28.51
CA ILE A 23 -12.67 18.32 28.40
C ILE A 23 -12.02 16.96 28.64
N LEU A 24 -12.26 16.45 29.84
CA LEU A 24 -11.94 15.09 30.26
C LEU A 24 -12.82 14.12 29.45
N CYS A 25 -12.48 13.89 28.19
CA CYS A 25 -13.04 12.77 27.43
C CYS A 25 -12.42 11.48 27.97
N LEU A 26 -13.05 10.89 28.97
CA LEU A 26 -12.97 9.47 29.28
C LEU A 26 -13.61 8.67 28.12
N GLY A 27 -13.05 8.82 26.92
CA GLY A 27 -13.28 7.90 25.82
C GLY A 27 -12.41 6.69 26.10
N GLY A 28 -12.97 5.69 26.77
CA GLY A 28 -12.37 4.37 26.85
C GLY A 28 -12.02 3.94 25.43
N VAL A 29 -10.72 3.92 25.12
CA VAL A 29 -10.22 3.25 23.92
C VAL A 29 -10.49 1.78 24.18
N ILE A 30 -11.67 1.31 23.76
CA ILE A 30 -11.92 -0.11 23.59
C ILE A 30 -10.96 -0.49 22.47
N GLN A 31 -9.75 -0.87 22.86
CA GLN A 31 -8.77 -1.45 21.99
C GLN A 31 -9.32 -2.83 21.65
N CYS A 32 -10.19 -2.86 20.65
CA CYS A 32 -10.76 -4.08 20.13
C CYS A 32 -9.58 -4.89 19.61
N ARG A 33 -9.11 -5.86 20.40
CA ARG A 33 -8.12 -6.88 20.01
C ARG A 33 -8.75 -7.84 19.01
N GLN A 34 -9.35 -7.34 17.95
CA GLN A 34 -9.69 -8.16 16.81
C GLN A 34 -8.43 -8.33 15.98
N ALA A 35 -8.06 -9.58 15.73
CA ALA A 35 -7.01 -9.88 14.77
C ALA A 35 -7.38 -9.20 13.44
N PRO A 36 -6.43 -8.53 12.77
CA PRO A 36 -6.71 -7.87 11.50
C PRO A 36 -7.31 -8.87 10.50
N ARG A 37 -8.30 -8.43 9.74
CA ARG A 37 -9.02 -9.27 8.77
C ARG A 37 -8.05 -9.80 7.71
N SER A 38 -7.00 -9.04 7.41
CA SER A 38 -5.91 -9.43 6.54
C SER A 38 -5.24 -10.74 6.98
N LEU A 39 -5.08 -10.98 8.28
CA LEU A 39 -4.54 -12.23 8.81
C LEU A 39 -5.54 -13.39 8.71
N ASN A 40 -6.85 -13.12 8.82
CA ASN A 40 -7.88 -14.15 8.66
C ASN A 40 -8.03 -14.63 7.20
N LEU A 41 -7.55 -13.85 6.23
CA LEU A 41 -7.49 -14.23 4.83
C LEU A 41 -6.31 -15.15 4.51
N ILE A 42 -5.34 -15.27 5.42
CA ILE A 42 -4.24 -16.20 5.31
C ILE A 42 -4.72 -17.55 5.82
N THR A 43 -4.59 -18.58 4.99
CA THR A 43 -4.78 -19.95 5.45
C THR A 43 -3.52 -20.74 5.13
N ALA A 44 -3.00 -21.48 6.12
CA ALA A 44 -1.98 -22.49 5.87
C ALA A 44 -2.58 -23.57 4.96
N PRO A 45 -1.76 -24.22 4.11
CA PRO A 45 -2.21 -25.41 3.42
C PRO A 45 -2.67 -26.44 4.48
N SER A 46 -3.94 -26.81 4.44
CA SER A 46 -4.43 -27.92 5.25
C SER A 46 -3.86 -29.20 4.67
N ASP A 47 -3.22 -30.03 5.51
CA ASP A 47 -2.66 -31.36 5.15
C ASP A 47 -3.73 -32.37 4.67
N SER A 48 -4.99 -31.94 4.59
CA SER A 48 -6.12 -32.74 4.12
C SER A 48 -6.31 -32.57 2.60
N GLY A 49 -5.56 -33.37 1.86
CA GLY A 49 -5.96 -34.02 0.61
C GLY A 49 -6.69 -33.18 -0.44
N VAL A 50 -5.95 -32.55 -1.33
CA VAL A 50 -6.34 -32.45 -2.74
C VAL A 50 -5.11 -32.79 -3.57
N SER A 51 -5.13 -33.98 -4.18
CA SER A 51 -4.21 -34.39 -5.23
C SER A 51 -4.57 -33.63 -6.52
N GLU A 52 -4.35 -32.32 -6.53
CA GLU A 52 -4.22 -31.59 -7.79
C GLU A 52 -2.81 -31.88 -8.31
N THR A 53 -2.74 -32.49 -9.50
CA THR A 53 -1.48 -32.69 -10.22
C THR A 53 -0.85 -31.32 -10.45
N VAL A 54 0.13 -30.96 -9.62
CA VAL A 54 0.91 -29.73 -9.76
C VAL A 54 1.52 -29.73 -11.16
N SER A 55 1.25 -28.68 -11.93
CA SER A 55 1.78 -28.59 -13.30
C SER A 55 3.32 -28.58 -13.28
N PRO A 56 4.00 -29.09 -14.32
CA PRO A 56 5.46 -29.02 -14.41
C PRO A 56 6.01 -27.59 -14.28
N GLU A 57 5.28 -26.60 -14.80
CA GLU A 57 5.64 -25.19 -14.69
C GLU A 57 5.58 -24.71 -13.24
N THR A 58 4.51 -25.03 -12.52
CA THR A 58 4.36 -24.71 -11.09
C THR A 58 5.46 -25.38 -10.26
N LEU A 59 5.81 -26.63 -10.56
CA LEU A 59 6.89 -27.33 -9.88
C LEU A 59 8.25 -26.65 -10.14
N SER A 60 8.50 -26.22 -11.37
CA SER A 60 9.71 -25.45 -11.71
C SER A 60 9.79 -24.13 -10.93
N LEU A 61 8.67 -23.43 -10.75
CA LEU A 61 8.61 -22.19 -9.98
C LEU A 61 8.85 -22.42 -8.49
N ILE A 62 8.30 -23.50 -7.93
CA ILE A 62 8.54 -23.90 -6.54
C ILE A 62 10.02 -24.24 -6.32
N ASN A 63 10.63 -24.98 -7.24
CA ASN A 63 12.06 -25.30 -7.17
C ASN A 63 12.91 -24.02 -7.24
N LEU A 64 12.62 -23.10 -8.17
CA LEU A 64 13.31 -21.81 -8.24
C LEU A 64 13.13 -21.01 -6.94
N ALA A 65 11.93 -20.98 -6.38
CA ALA A 65 11.66 -20.30 -5.10
C ALA A 65 12.46 -20.91 -3.94
N ALA A 66 12.64 -22.22 -3.90
CA ALA A 66 13.37 -22.92 -2.86
C ALA A 66 14.90 -22.76 -3.00
N ASP A 67 15.42 -22.92 -4.22
CA ASP A 67 16.86 -22.95 -4.50
C ASP A 67 17.47 -21.54 -4.61
N ASP A 68 16.75 -20.60 -5.21
CA ASP A 68 17.15 -19.19 -5.34
C ASP A 68 15.96 -18.25 -5.07
N PRO A 69 15.59 -18.03 -3.80
CA PRO A 69 14.48 -17.16 -3.43
C PRO A 69 14.60 -15.73 -3.99
N LEU A 70 15.83 -15.19 -4.07
CA LEU A 70 16.03 -13.83 -4.58
C LEU A 70 15.92 -13.80 -6.10
N GLY A 71 16.47 -14.79 -6.80
CA GLY A 71 16.26 -14.98 -8.24
C GLY A 71 14.80 -15.14 -8.60
N PHE A 72 14.02 -15.88 -7.80
CA PHE A 72 12.58 -15.99 -7.95
C PHE A 72 11.87 -14.63 -7.83
N LEU A 73 12.19 -13.82 -6.81
CA LEU A 73 11.58 -12.49 -6.67
C LEU A 73 11.96 -11.54 -7.81
N ARG A 74 13.19 -11.63 -8.33
CA ARG A 74 13.62 -10.88 -9.52
C ARG A 74 12.85 -11.32 -10.77
N PHE A 75 12.62 -12.62 -10.93
CA PHE A 75 11.78 -13.16 -12.00
C PHE A 75 10.34 -12.66 -11.90
N CYS A 76 9.75 -12.65 -10.70
CA CYS A 76 8.42 -12.10 -10.45
C CYS A 76 8.33 -10.61 -10.83
N ARG A 77 9.34 -9.82 -10.44
CA ARG A 77 9.43 -8.40 -10.81
C ARG A 77 9.40 -8.20 -12.32
N GLU A 78 10.17 -8.99 -13.06
CA GLU A 78 10.21 -8.92 -14.52
C GLU A 78 8.91 -9.39 -15.17
N SER A 79 8.29 -10.45 -14.65
CA SER A 79 6.98 -10.92 -15.11
C SER A 79 5.90 -9.87 -14.88
N CYS A 80 5.85 -9.26 -13.69
CA CYS A 80 4.92 -8.19 -13.36
C CYS A 80 5.05 -7.02 -14.34
N ALA A 81 6.29 -6.55 -14.60
CA ALA A 81 6.54 -5.46 -15.55
C ALA A 81 6.07 -5.80 -16.98
N LYS A 82 6.15 -7.07 -17.40
CA LYS A 82 5.71 -7.52 -18.73
C LYS A 82 4.20 -7.70 -18.83
N ASN A 83 3.55 -8.17 -17.77
CA ASN A 83 2.20 -8.73 -17.87
C ASN A 83 1.13 -7.88 -17.17
N VAL A 84 1.50 -7.01 -16.22
CA VAL A 84 0.55 -6.16 -15.50
C VAL A 84 0.60 -4.75 -16.09
N ARG A 85 -0.54 -4.24 -16.52
CA ARG A 85 -0.69 -2.85 -17.01
C ARG A 85 -1.63 -2.05 -16.14
N ALA A 86 -2.64 -2.70 -15.61
CA ALA A 86 -3.64 -2.06 -14.77
C ALA A 86 -4.41 -3.13 -14.00
N TYR A 87 -5.02 -2.77 -12.87
CA TYR A 87 -5.86 -3.68 -12.10
C TYR A 87 -6.82 -2.91 -11.20
N ARG A 88 -7.85 -3.62 -10.73
CA ARG A 88 -8.67 -3.21 -9.59
C ARG A 88 -8.61 -4.26 -8.50
N CYS A 89 -8.73 -3.85 -7.25
CA CYS A 89 -8.70 -4.76 -6.11
C CYS A 89 -9.33 -4.16 -4.86
N ILE A 90 -9.54 -5.00 -3.86
CA ILE A 90 -9.68 -4.58 -2.47
C ILE A 90 -8.30 -4.66 -1.82
N PHE A 91 -7.85 -3.54 -1.27
CA PHE A 91 -6.59 -3.41 -0.56
C PHE A 91 -6.85 -3.25 0.95
N LEU A 92 -6.39 -4.23 1.71
CA LEU A 92 -6.39 -4.18 3.16
C LEU A 92 -5.05 -3.65 3.64
N LYS A 93 -5.09 -2.57 4.41
CA LYS A 93 -3.91 -1.84 4.85
C LYS A 93 -3.97 -1.61 6.35
N GLN A 94 -2.94 -2.01 7.08
CA GLN A 94 -2.78 -1.64 8.48
C GLN A 94 -1.34 -1.24 8.73
N GLU A 95 -1.11 -0.08 9.34
CA GLU A 95 0.23 0.45 9.55
C GLU A 95 0.45 0.92 10.97
N ARG A 96 1.69 0.75 11.43
CA ARG A 96 2.22 1.46 12.58
C ARG A 96 2.84 2.76 12.09
N ILE A 97 2.31 3.88 12.58
CA ILE A 97 2.79 5.23 12.30
C ILE A 97 3.14 5.89 13.64
N ARG A 98 4.35 6.44 13.75
CA ARG A 98 4.84 7.12 14.97
C ARG A 98 4.64 6.25 16.23
N GLY A 99 4.92 4.95 16.10
CA GLY A 99 4.82 3.98 17.19
C GLY A 99 3.41 3.44 17.48
N VAL A 100 2.35 3.94 16.83
CA VAL A 100 0.96 3.52 17.07
C VAL A 100 0.43 2.71 15.90
N LEU A 101 -0.07 1.50 16.17
CA LEU A 101 -0.74 0.67 15.16
C LEU A 101 -2.16 1.18 14.95
N GLY A 102 -2.46 1.63 13.73
CA GLY A 102 -3.78 2.12 13.35
C GLY A 102 -4.81 1.00 13.20
N ALA A 103 -6.06 1.41 13.01
CA ALA A 103 -7.12 0.49 12.57
C ALA A 103 -6.82 -0.02 11.15
N GLU A 104 -7.19 -1.26 10.87
CA GLU A 104 -7.09 -1.81 9.52
C GLU A 104 -8.09 -1.12 8.59
N GLN A 105 -7.58 -0.62 7.48
CA GLN A 105 -8.32 0.04 6.42
C GLN A 105 -8.71 -0.97 5.34
N GLU A 106 -9.88 -0.76 4.76
CA GLU A 106 -10.36 -1.51 3.59
C GLU A 106 -10.58 -0.49 2.46
N ILE A 107 -9.89 -0.66 1.34
CA ILE A 107 -9.75 0.34 0.30
C ILE A 107 -10.07 -0.31 -1.04
N GLU A 108 -11.05 0.22 -1.76
CA GLU A 108 -11.24 -0.10 -3.18
C GLU A 108 -10.17 0.66 -3.96
N VAL A 109 -9.36 -0.07 -4.73
CA VAL A 109 -8.26 0.51 -5.50
C VAL A 109 -8.40 0.25 -6.97
N VAL A 110 -8.12 1.29 -7.74
CA VAL A 110 -7.85 1.23 -9.17
C VAL A 110 -6.41 1.66 -9.41
N PHE A 111 -5.69 0.86 -10.18
CA PHE A 111 -4.30 1.11 -10.56
C PHE A 111 -4.11 1.02 -12.06
N ARG A 112 -3.27 1.90 -12.61
CA ARG A 112 -2.73 1.81 -13.98
C ARG A 112 -1.26 2.21 -13.98
N GLU A 113 -0.44 1.46 -14.73
CA GLU A 113 1.01 1.70 -14.83
C GLU A 113 1.34 2.92 -15.70
N GLU A 114 0.60 3.15 -16.81
CA GLU A 114 0.90 4.20 -17.78
C GLU A 114 -0.35 5.02 -18.23
N PRO A 115 -0.35 6.35 -18.02
CA PRO A 115 0.47 7.03 -17.01
C PRO A 115 0.23 6.42 -15.63
N PHE A 116 1.24 6.45 -14.76
CA PHE A 116 1.11 5.91 -13.40
C PHE A 116 -0.06 6.60 -12.70
N SER A 117 -1.11 5.83 -12.42
CA SER A 117 -2.38 6.34 -11.90
C SER A 117 -2.86 5.46 -10.76
N VAL A 118 -3.25 6.08 -9.66
CA VAL A 118 -3.81 5.40 -8.49
C VAL A 118 -5.05 6.14 -8.05
N HIS A 119 -6.14 5.41 -7.92
CA HIS A 119 -7.34 5.88 -7.25
C HIS A 119 -7.65 4.95 -6.08
N MET A 120 -7.78 5.54 -4.90
CA MET A 120 -8.10 4.85 -3.66
C MET A 120 -9.40 5.41 -3.11
N LYS A 121 -10.34 4.55 -2.77
CA LYS A 121 -11.58 4.89 -2.07
C LYS A 121 -11.69 4.04 -0.81
N TRP A 122 -11.69 4.69 0.36
CA TRP A 122 -11.77 4.00 1.63
C TRP A 122 -13.21 3.53 1.87
N LEU A 123 -13.38 2.23 2.00
CA LEU A 123 -14.65 1.59 2.37
C LEU A 123 -14.81 1.50 3.89
N ARG A 124 -13.70 1.41 4.62
CA ARG A 124 -13.68 1.30 6.09
C ARG A 124 -12.44 1.95 6.69
N ASN A 125 -12.64 2.58 7.86
CA ASN A 125 -11.60 3.26 8.64
C ASN A 125 -10.77 4.25 7.80
N PRO A 126 -11.41 5.21 7.12
CA PRO A 126 -10.68 6.25 6.41
C PRO A 126 -9.76 6.99 7.39
N GLY A 127 -8.55 7.28 6.93
CA GLY A 127 -7.60 8.13 7.66
C GLY A 127 -7.96 9.60 7.48
N GLY A 128 -7.02 10.40 6.98
CA GLY A 128 -7.29 11.80 6.60
C GLY A 128 -8.19 11.98 5.38
N ALA A 129 -8.40 10.94 4.56
CA ALA A 129 -9.16 11.01 3.31
C ALA A 129 -10.12 9.82 3.14
N GLU A 130 -11.29 10.08 2.55
CA GLU A 130 -12.25 9.08 2.05
C GLU A 130 -11.91 8.65 0.62
N GLU A 131 -11.22 9.52 -0.13
CA GLU A 131 -10.80 9.26 -1.48
C GLU A 131 -9.49 9.98 -1.81
N ALA A 132 -8.65 9.34 -2.62
CA ALA A 132 -7.41 9.92 -3.13
C ALA A 132 -7.22 9.52 -4.60
N VAL A 133 -6.88 10.50 -5.42
CA VAL A 133 -6.56 10.33 -6.83
C VAL A 133 -5.18 10.91 -7.11
N TYR A 134 -4.34 10.13 -7.77
CA TYR A 134 -3.05 10.58 -8.25
C TYR A 134 -2.82 10.08 -9.67
N VAL A 135 -2.42 10.98 -10.56
CA VAL A 135 -1.95 10.67 -11.92
C VAL A 135 -0.61 11.36 -12.10
N ALA A 136 0.43 10.59 -12.39
CA ALA A 136 1.78 11.10 -12.56
C ALA A 136 1.84 12.16 -13.66
N GLY A 137 2.49 13.28 -13.35
CA GLY A 137 2.62 14.42 -14.26
C GLY A 137 1.36 15.26 -14.49
N GLU A 138 0.20 14.93 -13.91
CA GLU A 138 -1.05 15.68 -14.12
C GLU A 138 -1.05 17.03 -13.41
N LEU A 139 -0.71 17.05 -12.11
CA LEU A 139 -0.77 18.25 -11.28
C LEU A 139 0.58 18.53 -10.59
N ARG A 140 0.98 19.81 -10.61
CA ARG A 140 2.15 20.33 -9.90
C ARG A 140 1.85 21.65 -9.22
N ASP A 141 2.52 21.94 -8.11
CA ASP A 141 2.49 23.27 -7.50
C ASP A 141 3.55 24.21 -8.09
N GLU A 142 3.62 25.44 -7.57
CA GLU A 142 4.57 26.47 -8.02
C GLU A 142 6.03 26.05 -7.84
N GLU A 143 6.32 25.14 -6.90
CA GLU A 143 7.65 24.55 -6.69
C GLU A 143 7.91 23.28 -7.53
N GLY A 144 6.95 22.89 -8.38
CA GLY A 144 7.05 21.73 -9.26
C GLY A 144 6.81 20.39 -8.60
N ARG A 145 6.33 20.34 -7.34
CA ARG A 145 6.05 19.09 -6.61
C ARG A 145 4.76 18.46 -7.14
N GLU A 146 4.74 17.13 -7.22
CA GLU A 146 3.56 16.40 -7.71
C GLU A 146 2.43 16.43 -6.68
N LEU A 147 1.22 16.69 -7.18
CA LEU A 147 0.02 16.82 -6.37
C LEU A 147 -0.97 15.68 -6.64
N GLY A 148 -1.74 15.35 -5.62
CA GLY A 148 -2.91 14.47 -5.71
C GLY A 148 -4.17 15.24 -5.34
N ARG A 149 -5.32 14.74 -5.82
CA ARG A 149 -6.65 15.19 -5.39
C ARG A 149 -7.13 14.30 -4.26
N PHE A 150 -7.65 14.90 -3.21
CA PHE A 150 -8.10 14.18 -2.01
C PHE A 150 -9.48 14.68 -1.60
N LYS A 151 -10.37 13.75 -1.26
CA LYS A 151 -11.60 14.04 -0.55
C LYS A 151 -11.36 13.84 0.95
N PRO A 152 -11.30 14.91 1.77
CA PRO A 152 -11.05 14.78 3.19
C PRO A 152 -12.13 13.96 3.90
N ALA A 153 -11.75 13.23 4.94
CA ALA A 153 -12.69 12.49 5.77
C ALA A 153 -13.28 13.34 6.92
N GLY A 154 -14.39 12.86 7.48
CA GLY A 154 -14.95 13.40 8.72
C GLY A 154 -15.53 14.81 8.58
N VAL A 155 -15.46 15.61 9.66
CA VAL A 155 -16.11 16.94 9.72
C VAL A 155 -15.55 17.90 8.67
N ILE A 156 -14.28 17.74 8.29
CA ILE A 156 -13.65 18.55 7.23
C ILE A 156 -14.29 18.24 5.87
N GLY A 157 -14.55 16.96 5.58
CA GLY A 157 -15.22 16.52 4.35
C GLY A 157 -16.65 17.05 4.17
N LEU A 158 -17.30 17.49 5.26
CA LEU A 158 -18.61 18.15 5.19
C LEU A 158 -18.53 19.60 4.68
N LEU A 159 -17.35 20.22 4.75
CA LEU A 159 -17.11 21.62 4.38
C LEU A 159 -16.31 21.77 3.09
N VAL A 160 -15.51 20.76 2.76
CA VAL A 160 -14.59 20.78 1.62
C VAL A 160 -14.73 19.46 0.85
N ASP A 161 -15.19 19.55 -0.39
CA ASP A 161 -15.44 18.35 -1.22
C ASP A 161 -14.15 17.75 -1.77
N GLU A 162 -13.19 18.59 -2.16
CA GLU A 162 -11.89 18.15 -2.68
C GLU A 162 -10.79 19.17 -2.35
N VAL A 163 -9.59 18.66 -2.07
CA VAL A 163 -8.35 19.45 -1.91
C VAL A 163 -7.24 18.86 -2.78
N THR A 164 -6.38 19.74 -3.29
CA THR A 164 -5.16 19.35 -3.99
C THR A 164 -3.97 19.54 -3.06
N LEU A 165 -3.22 18.47 -2.79
CA LEU A 165 -2.10 18.47 -1.85
C LEU A 165 -0.88 17.74 -2.42
N PRO A 166 0.34 18.09 -2.01
CA PRO A 166 1.52 17.30 -2.34
C PRO A 166 1.38 15.85 -1.88
N ILE A 167 1.69 14.90 -2.77
CA ILE A 167 1.61 13.46 -2.45
C ILE A 167 2.78 12.98 -1.57
N GLU A 168 3.80 13.80 -1.43
CA GLU A 168 4.98 13.58 -0.60
C GLU A 168 5.12 14.69 0.46
N GLY A 169 5.95 14.45 1.47
CA GLY A 169 6.23 15.42 2.53
C GLY A 169 5.85 14.92 3.91
N GLU A 170 5.93 15.79 4.91
CA GLU A 170 5.62 15.41 6.29
C GLU A 170 4.13 15.10 6.47
N GLU A 171 3.24 15.91 5.87
CA GLU A 171 1.80 15.71 5.95
C GLU A 171 1.37 14.36 5.37
N ALA A 172 1.84 14.00 4.16
CA ALA A 172 1.55 12.71 3.55
C ALA A 172 2.04 11.51 4.41
N ARG A 173 3.16 11.70 5.12
CA ARG A 173 3.74 10.68 6.03
C ARG A 173 3.01 10.56 7.37
N LYS A 174 2.11 11.48 7.72
CA LYS A 174 1.28 11.35 8.94
C LYS A 174 0.25 10.23 8.82
N ASP A 175 -0.20 9.95 7.60
CA ASP A 175 -1.29 9.02 7.33
C ASP A 175 -0.83 7.72 6.65
N SER A 176 0.43 7.64 6.22
CA SER A 176 0.93 6.47 5.50
C SER A 176 2.44 6.29 5.60
N ARG A 177 2.91 5.03 5.64
CA ARG A 177 4.34 4.71 5.49
C ARG A 177 4.83 4.88 4.05
N ARG A 178 3.91 4.90 3.09
CA ARG A 178 4.18 4.97 1.65
C ARG A 178 3.29 5.97 0.94
N THR A 179 3.85 6.68 -0.01
CA THR A 179 3.16 7.68 -0.82
C THR A 179 2.43 7.03 -2.00
N LEU A 180 1.48 7.74 -2.62
CA LEU A 180 0.65 7.19 -3.70
C LEU A 180 1.48 6.71 -4.91
N ASN A 181 2.56 7.42 -5.24
CA ASN A 181 3.51 7.05 -6.30
C ASN A 181 4.35 5.79 -6.00
N GLN A 182 4.24 5.23 -4.80
CA GLN A 182 4.90 3.99 -4.39
C GLN A 182 3.95 2.79 -4.35
N PHE A 183 2.65 2.98 -4.64
CA PHE A 183 1.68 1.89 -4.69
C PHE A 183 1.92 1.02 -5.92
N GLY A 184 1.58 -0.27 -5.84
CA GLY A 184 1.68 -1.19 -6.97
C GLY A 184 2.39 -2.50 -6.67
N PHE A 185 2.01 -3.57 -7.39
CA PHE A 185 2.70 -4.86 -7.33
C PHE A 185 4.19 -4.74 -7.70
N ARG A 186 4.48 -4.02 -8.79
CA ARG A 186 5.86 -3.79 -9.26
C ARG A 186 6.68 -3.01 -8.23
N ASN A 187 6.17 -1.88 -7.74
CA ASN A 187 6.83 -1.08 -6.72
C ASN A 187 7.10 -1.87 -5.43
N THR A 188 6.19 -2.77 -5.07
CA THR A 188 6.38 -3.68 -3.93
C THR A 188 7.55 -4.65 -4.16
N LEU A 189 7.59 -5.31 -5.32
CA LEU A 189 8.69 -6.21 -5.70
C LEU A 189 10.03 -5.47 -5.81
N ASP A 190 10.04 -4.29 -6.43
CA ASP A 190 11.23 -3.43 -6.56
C ASP A 190 11.81 -3.12 -5.19
N LEU A 191 10.95 -2.77 -4.22
CA LEU A 191 11.40 -2.45 -2.88
C LEU A 191 11.92 -3.67 -2.12
N ILE A 192 11.25 -4.82 -2.24
CA ILE A 192 11.71 -6.06 -1.61
C ILE A 192 13.10 -6.42 -2.13
N VAL A 193 13.27 -6.46 -3.46
CA VAL A 193 14.54 -6.79 -4.13
C VAL A 193 15.62 -5.78 -3.75
N LYS A 194 15.32 -4.47 -3.75
CA LYS A 194 16.27 -3.42 -3.34
C LYS A 194 16.89 -3.70 -1.97
N TYR A 195 16.07 -4.03 -0.98
CA TYR A 195 16.57 -4.27 0.37
C TYR A 195 17.27 -5.62 0.52
N CYS A 196 16.85 -6.65 -0.22
CA CYS A 196 17.60 -7.91 -0.28
C CYS A 196 19.00 -7.67 -0.84
N ASP A 197 19.11 -6.94 -1.96
CA ASP A 197 20.38 -6.63 -2.62
C ASP A 197 21.31 -5.81 -1.72
N ALA A 198 20.76 -4.79 -1.05
CA ALA A 198 21.53 -3.97 -0.12
C ALA A 198 22.08 -4.76 1.07
N ALA A 199 21.42 -5.85 1.45
CA ALA A 199 21.74 -6.64 2.64
C ALA A 199 22.54 -7.92 2.35
N LEU A 200 22.89 -8.24 1.09
CA LEU A 200 23.54 -9.51 0.72
C LEU A 200 24.81 -9.84 1.51
N THR A 201 25.56 -8.83 1.94
CA THR A 201 26.81 -8.99 2.72
C THR A 201 26.59 -8.96 4.23
N SER A 202 25.35 -8.71 4.69
CA SER A 202 25.02 -8.67 6.10
C SER A 202 24.93 -10.09 6.67
N PRO A 203 25.55 -10.39 7.83
CA PRO A 203 25.39 -11.68 8.50
C PRO A 203 23.98 -11.91 9.04
N GLU A 204 23.16 -10.85 9.15
CA GLU A 204 21.77 -10.94 9.61
C GLU A 204 20.77 -11.14 8.47
N TYR A 205 21.21 -10.94 7.22
CA TYR A 205 20.35 -11.12 6.08
C TYR A 205 20.00 -12.60 5.89
N SER A 206 18.72 -12.85 5.70
CA SER A 206 18.26 -14.11 5.13
C SER A 206 17.00 -13.87 4.30
N LEU A 207 16.84 -14.65 3.24
CA LEU A 207 15.62 -14.75 2.47
C LEU A 207 15.36 -16.23 2.24
N LYS A 208 14.20 -16.73 2.67
CA LYS A 208 13.86 -18.15 2.58
C LYS A 208 12.47 -18.32 2.01
N PHE A 209 12.32 -19.26 1.10
CA PHE A 209 11.01 -19.86 0.84
C PHE A 209 10.60 -20.68 2.07
N THR A 210 9.37 -20.47 2.52
CA THR A 210 8.83 -21.06 3.76
C THR A 210 7.62 -21.95 3.52
N GLY A 211 7.28 -22.19 2.26
CA GLY A 211 6.19 -23.06 1.84
C GLY A 211 5.10 -22.32 1.08
N VAL A 212 3.97 -23.01 0.90
CA VAL A 212 2.80 -22.46 0.21
C VAL A 212 1.81 -21.88 1.22
N GLY A 213 0.97 -20.97 0.76
CA GLY A 213 -0.12 -20.37 1.56
C GLY A 213 -1.29 -20.00 0.66
N LYS A 214 -2.31 -19.35 1.22
CA LYS A 214 -3.43 -18.79 0.46
C LYS A 214 -3.75 -17.36 0.90
N ILE A 215 -4.10 -16.50 -0.05
CA ILE A 215 -4.62 -15.14 0.20
C ILE A 215 -5.86 -14.96 -0.68
N GLY A 216 -7.00 -14.61 -0.08
CA GLY A 216 -8.24 -14.36 -0.84
C GLY A 216 -8.64 -15.52 -1.75
N GLY A 217 -8.40 -16.76 -1.32
CA GLY A 217 -8.66 -17.98 -2.10
C GLY A 217 -7.59 -18.35 -3.14
N ARG A 218 -6.59 -17.49 -3.39
CA ARG A 218 -5.51 -17.76 -4.36
C ARG A 218 -4.31 -18.42 -3.69
N SER A 219 -3.71 -19.40 -4.35
CA SER A 219 -2.50 -20.11 -3.89
C SER A 219 -1.26 -19.24 -4.05
N THR A 220 -0.45 -19.16 -2.99
CA THR A 220 0.75 -18.30 -2.93
C THR A 220 1.99 -19.09 -2.55
N LEU A 221 3.16 -18.64 -2.99
CA LEU A 221 4.47 -19.01 -2.43
C LEU A 221 4.83 -18.00 -1.34
N THR A 222 5.23 -18.50 -0.17
CA THR A 222 5.49 -17.67 1.01
C THR A 222 6.99 -17.56 1.27
N PHE A 223 7.46 -16.34 1.46
CA PHE A 223 8.85 -16.03 1.75
C PHE A 223 8.98 -15.29 3.06
N GLU A 224 10.06 -15.56 3.79
CA GLU A 224 10.48 -14.75 4.93
C GLU A 224 11.84 -14.13 4.65
N ARG A 225 11.89 -12.79 4.72
CA ARG A 225 13.12 -12.01 4.68
C ARG A 225 13.45 -11.48 6.07
N ARG A 226 14.70 -11.64 6.51
CA ARG A 226 15.25 -10.97 7.70
C ARG A 226 16.32 -9.96 7.30
N LEU A 227 16.36 -8.84 8.01
CA LEU A 227 17.30 -7.74 7.80
C LEU A 227 17.88 -7.22 9.12
N PRO A 228 19.05 -6.56 9.12
CA PRO A 228 19.60 -5.88 10.29
C PRO A 228 18.79 -4.60 10.58
N TYR A 229 17.64 -4.77 11.25
CA TYR A 229 16.67 -3.71 11.50
C TYR A 229 17.31 -2.50 12.19
N SER A 230 17.08 -1.31 11.62
CA SER A 230 17.67 -0.05 12.09
C SER A 230 16.62 1.01 12.44
N GLY A 231 15.37 0.58 12.69
CA GLY A 231 14.23 1.47 12.93
C GLY A 231 13.43 1.74 11.66
N GLU A 232 12.22 2.27 11.82
CA GLU A 232 11.25 2.45 10.72
C GLU A 232 11.73 3.43 9.65
N ASP A 233 12.54 4.42 10.04
CA ASP A 233 13.19 5.42 9.16
C ASP A 233 14.67 5.10 8.88
N GLY A 234 15.14 3.92 9.32
CA GLY A 234 16.53 3.49 9.16
C GLY A 234 16.84 2.96 7.75
N ALA A 235 18.09 2.53 7.55
CA ALA A 235 18.52 1.90 6.30
C ALA A 235 17.76 0.60 6.01
N TYR A 236 17.28 -0.08 7.05
CA TYR A 236 16.48 -1.30 6.98
C TYR A 236 15.21 -1.11 7.83
N PRO A 237 14.05 -0.86 7.19
CA PRO A 237 12.85 -0.34 7.85
C PRO A 237 12.00 -1.41 8.55
N ASP A 238 12.39 -2.68 8.47
CA ASP A 238 11.76 -3.82 9.12
C ASP A 238 12.81 -4.88 9.47
N ARG A 239 12.53 -5.69 10.49
CA ARG A 239 13.35 -6.83 10.90
C ARG A 239 12.99 -8.07 10.11
N LEU A 240 11.70 -8.33 9.99
CA LEU A 240 11.15 -9.49 9.32
C LEU A 240 10.05 -9.06 8.37
N LEU A 241 10.09 -9.56 7.14
CA LEU A 241 9.04 -9.41 6.15
C LEU A 241 8.56 -10.79 5.70
N THR A 242 7.28 -11.08 5.90
CA THR A 242 6.60 -12.21 5.26
C THR A 242 5.95 -11.73 3.96
N VAL A 243 6.25 -12.38 2.85
CA VAL A 243 5.74 -12.04 1.51
C VAL A 243 4.99 -13.24 0.93
N HIS A 244 3.78 -13.01 0.43
CA HIS A 244 2.98 -13.98 -0.30
C HIS A 244 2.94 -13.59 -1.78
N ILE A 245 3.54 -14.40 -2.64
CA ILE A 245 3.54 -14.23 -4.11
C ILE A 245 2.54 -15.18 -4.73
N ASP A 246 1.61 -14.68 -5.54
CA ASP A 246 0.66 -15.51 -6.29
C ASP A 246 1.38 -16.51 -7.21
N GLN A 247 0.94 -17.77 -7.21
CA GLN A 247 1.60 -18.82 -8.01
C GLN A 247 1.39 -18.69 -9.52
N GLU A 248 0.35 -17.98 -9.96
CA GLU A 248 -0.02 -17.86 -11.37
C GLU A 248 0.38 -16.49 -11.92
N TRP A 249 -0.03 -15.42 -11.25
CA TRP A 249 0.21 -14.05 -11.67
C TRP A 249 1.61 -13.54 -11.31
N LEU A 250 2.29 -14.21 -10.38
CA LEU A 250 3.64 -13.84 -9.93
C LEU A 250 3.72 -12.42 -9.36
N VAL A 251 2.67 -11.99 -8.68
CA VAL A 251 2.56 -10.68 -8.00
C VAL A 251 2.40 -10.84 -6.49
N PRO A 252 2.84 -9.87 -5.67
CA PRO A 252 2.62 -9.93 -4.23
C PRO A 252 1.14 -9.70 -3.89
N LEU A 253 0.53 -10.68 -3.23
CA LEU A 253 -0.83 -10.55 -2.68
C LEU A 253 -0.83 -10.23 -1.18
N GLY A 254 0.29 -10.43 -0.49
CA GLY A 254 0.41 -10.14 0.93
C GLY A 254 1.83 -9.75 1.33
N CYS A 255 1.96 -8.72 2.16
CA CYS A 255 3.21 -8.31 2.79
C CYS A 255 2.96 -7.97 4.26
N PHE A 256 3.71 -8.59 5.17
CA PHE A 256 3.61 -8.37 6.60
C PHE A 256 4.99 -8.06 7.17
N ALA A 257 5.21 -6.81 7.55
CA ALA A 257 6.46 -6.30 8.07
C ALA A 257 6.41 -6.20 9.59
N TYR A 258 7.43 -6.71 10.26
CA TYR A 258 7.56 -6.74 11.71
C TYR A 258 8.88 -6.14 12.16
N ALA A 259 8.89 -5.55 13.36
CA ALA A 259 10.09 -4.99 13.98
C ALA A 259 10.92 -6.05 14.73
N ASP A 260 10.42 -7.27 14.86
CA ASP A 260 11.03 -8.37 15.60
C ASP A 260 10.83 -9.72 14.88
N ASP A 261 11.63 -10.71 15.26
CA ASP A 261 11.58 -12.08 14.70
C ASP A 261 10.38 -12.90 15.20
N LEU A 262 9.76 -12.53 16.33
CA LEU A 262 8.63 -13.23 16.95
C LEU A 262 7.28 -12.81 16.34
N LYS A 263 7.26 -11.84 15.43
CA LYS A 263 6.08 -11.28 14.78
C LYS A 263 5.12 -10.57 15.76
N GLU A 264 5.61 -10.10 16.90
CA GLU A 264 4.77 -9.45 17.93
C GLU A 264 4.51 -7.97 17.63
N ARG A 265 5.47 -7.29 16.98
CA ARG A 265 5.40 -5.86 16.67
C ARG A 265 5.22 -5.65 15.18
N LEU A 266 3.98 -5.74 14.73
CA LEU A 266 3.57 -5.39 13.37
C LEU A 266 3.89 -3.91 13.07
N LEU A 267 4.58 -3.69 11.95
CA LEU A 267 4.90 -2.39 11.37
C LEU A 267 3.95 -2.06 10.21
N GLY A 268 3.61 -3.07 9.40
CA GLY A 268 2.70 -2.90 8.27
C GLY A 268 2.15 -4.23 7.77
N SER A 269 0.86 -4.25 7.43
CA SER A 269 0.17 -5.33 6.73
C SER A 269 -0.48 -4.75 5.49
N TYR A 270 -0.19 -5.37 4.34
CA TYR A 270 -0.67 -4.94 3.03
C TYR A 270 -1.14 -6.19 2.29
N VAL A 271 -2.45 -6.31 2.07
CA VAL A 271 -3.06 -7.49 1.45
C VAL A 271 -3.98 -7.07 0.31
N PHE A 272 -3.85 -7.76 -0.82
CA PHE A 272 -4.65 -7.55 -2.02
C PHE A 272 -5.62 -8.72 -2.20
N THR A 273 -6.91 -8.44 -2.26
CA THR A 273 -7.96 -9.40 -2.61
C THR A 273 -8.81 -8.90 -3.76
N ASP A 274 -9.65 -9.79 -4.31
CA ASP A 274 -10.60 -9.46 -5.37
C ASP A 274 -9.93 -8.76 -6.56
N VAL A 275 -8.71 -9.20 -6.86
CA VAL A 275 -7.85 -8.61 -7.89
C VAL A 275 -8.37 -9.02 -9.25
N GLU A 276 -8.62 -8.03 -10.09
CA GLU A 276 -8.83 -8.22 -11.53
C GLU A 276 -7.71 -7.54 -12.29
N LEU A 277 -6.85 -8.35 -12.92
CA LEU A 277 -5.75 -7.88 -13.75
C LEU A 277 -6.23 -7.51 -15.15
N ASN A 278 -5.73 -6.39 -15.66
CA ASN A 278 -5.94 -5.90 -17.01
C ASN A 278 -7.43 -5.93 -17.44
N PRO A 279 -8.35 -5.33 -16.65
CA PRO A 279 -9.78 -5.36 -16.93
C PRO A 279 -10.08 -4.79 -18.33
N LYS A 280 -11.02 -5.44 -19.04
CA LYS A 280 -11.50 -4.99 -20.35
C LYS A 280 -12.74 -4.12 -20.20
N GLY A 281 -12.75 -2.93 -20.78
CA GLY A 281 -13.95 -2.06 -20.86
C GLY A 281 -13.78 -0.69 -20.21
N ALA A 282 -14.87 0.07 -20.17
CA ALA A 282 -14.92 1.40 -19.55
C ALA A 282 -14.70 1.27 -18.04
N TRP A 283 -13.76 2.03 -17.53
CA TRP A 283 -13.36 2.00 -16.13
C TRP A 283 -14.35 2.84 -15.31
N PRO A 284 -15.00 2.32 -14.25
CA PRO A 284 -15.95 3.12 -13.46
C PRO A 284 -15.32 4.34 -12.80
N ALA A 285 -14.00 4.31 -12.59
CA ALA A 285 -13.18 5.41 -12.11
C ALA A 285 -12.32 6.09 -13.22
N ALA A 286 -12.42 5.68 -14.49
CA ALA A 286 -11.67 6.30 -15.59
C ALA A 286 -12.02 7.77 -15.69
N ASP A 287 -13.28 8.14 -15.43
CA ASP A 287 -13.70 9.53 -15.47
C ASP A 287 -12.98 10.39 -14.41
N ARG A 288 -12.53 9.79 -13.29
CA ARG A 288 -11.74 10.47 -12.25
C ARG A 288 -10.23 10.41 -12.48
N LEU A 289 -9.77 9.42 -13.24
CA LEU A 289 -8.39 9.26 -13.71
C LEU A 289 -8.16 9.87 -15.10
N ALA A 290 -9.20 10.44 -15.71
CA ALA A 290 -9.11 11.16 -16.96
C ALA A 290 -8.33 12.44 -16.68
N VAL A 291 -7.24 12.59 -17.41
CA VAL A 291 -6.47 13.85 -17.43
C VAL A 291 -7.45 14.93 -17.87
N SER A 292 -7.64 15.96 -17.05
CA SER A 292 -8.40 17.14 -17.47
C SER A 292 -7.73 17.72 -18.72
N ASP A 293 -8.48 17.84 -19.83
CA ASP A 293 -7.99 18.47 -21.05
C ASP A 293 -7.48 19.90 -20.72
N PRO A 294 -6.31 20.30 -21.29
CA PRO A 294 -5.64 21.56 -20.97
C PRO A 294 -6.44 22.82 -21.34
#